data_AF-A0A536GWY7-F1
#
_entry.id   AF-A0A536GWY7-F1
#
_cell.length_a   1.000
_cell.length_b   1.000
_cell.length_c   1.000
_cell.angle_alpha   90.00
_cell.angle_beta   90.00
_cell.angle_gamma   90.00
#
_symmetry.space_group_name_H-M   'P 1'
#
loop_
_entity.id
_entity.type
_entity.pdbx_description
1 polymer ?
#
loop_
_entity_poly.entity_id
_entity_poly.type
_entity_poly.pdbx_seq_one_letter_code
_entity_poly.pdbx_strand_id
1 'polypeptide(L)' 'MNMVESFESYRSYLFAIAYRMLGSAMDAEDMVQETYLRYQTTPPETITSLKAFLTT' A
#
# COMPACT_ATOMS: atom_id res chain seq x y z
N MET A 1 3.61 3.98 16.70
CA MET A 1 3.27 3.51 15.36
C MET A 1 4.55 3.43 14.55
N ASN A 2 5.03 2.22 14.27
CA ASN A 2 6.14 2.03 13.34
C ASN A 2 5.60 2.01 11.89
N MET A 3 6.52 1.93 10.92
CA MET A 3 6.19 1.93 9.50
C MET A 3 5.24 0.77 9.13
N VAL A 4 5.51 -0.42 9.66
CA VAL A 4 4.72 -1.63 9.40
C VAL A 4 3.28 -1.47 9.90
N GLU A 5 3.10 -1.03 11.15
CA GLU A 5 1.77 -0.79 11.74
C GLU A 5 0.96 0.25 10.94
N SER A 6 1.65 1.26 10.41
CA SER A 6 1.03 2.30 9.59
C SER A 6 0.53 1.74 8.25
N PHE A 7 1.31 0.86 7.60
CA PHE A 7 0.91 0.20 6.37
C PHE A 7 -0.22 -0.82 6.59
N GLU A 8 -0.12 -1.66 7.62
CA GLU A 8 -1.13 -2.69 7.93
C GLU A 8 -2.52 -2.08 8.14
N SER A 9 -2.59 -0.85 8.67
CA SER A 9 -3.84 -0.09 8.81
C SER A 9 -4.53 0.21 7.47
N TYR A 10 -3.80 0.19 6.35
CA TYR A 10 -4.32 0.40 5.00
C TYR A 10 -4.37 -0.86 4.15
N ARG A 11 -3.77 -1.98 4.58
CA ARG A 11 -3.60 -3.19 3.76
C ARG A 11 -4.91 -3.72 3.17
N SER A 12 -5.97 -3.82 3.99
CA SER A 12 -7.29 -4.26 3.51
C SER A 12 -7.91 -3.28 2.51
N TYR A 13 -7.67 -1.97 2.68
CA TYR A 13 -8.17 -0.94 1.77
C TYR A 13 -7.44 -0.96 0.42
N LEU A 14 -6.12 -1.11 0.44
CA LEU A 14 -5.30 -1.24 -0.76
C LEU A 14 -5.66 -2.51 -1.55
N PHE A 15 -5.84 -3.63 -0.85
CA PHE A 15 -6.31 -4.86 -1.47
C PHE A 15 -7.68 -4.68 -2.13
N ALA A 16 -8.66 -4.05 -1.45
CA ALA A 16 -9.98 -3.83 -2.01
C ALA A 16 -9.95 -2.95 -3.28
N ILE A 17 -9.11 -1.92 -3.31
CA ILE A 17 -8.89 -1.08 -4.50
C ILE A 17 -8.27 -1.91 -5.62
N ALA A 18 -7.15 -2.59 -5.34
CA ALA A 18 -6.42 -3.39 -6.31
C ALA A 18 -7.31 -4.48 -6.91
N TYR A 19 -8.04 -5.19 -6.06
CA TYR A 19 -8.98 -6.24 -6.47
C TYR A 19 -10.11 -5.69 -7.35
N ARG A 20 -10.67 -4.51 -7.02
CA ARG A 20 -11.69 -3.87 -7.85
C ARG A 20 -11.15 -3.45 -9.23
N MET A 21 -9.88 -3.08 -9.33
CA MET A 21 -9.26 -2.68 -10.60
C MET A 21 -8.83 -3.87 -11.46
N LEU A 22 -8.28 -4.92 -10.84
CA LEU A 22 -7.64 -6.03 -11.51
C LEU A 22 -8.56 -7.25 -11.68
N GLY A 23 -9.58 -7.40 -10.83
CA GLY A 23 -10.52 -8.53 -10.85
C GLY A 23 -9.93 -9.86 -10.37
N SER A 24 -8.68 -9.86 -9.90
CA SER A 24 -7.90 -11.04 -9.50
C SER A 24 -7.31 -10.82 -8.12
N ALA A 25 -7.51 -11.79 -7.23
CA ALA A 25 -6.98 -11.72 -5.86
C ALA A 25 -5.45 -11.81 -5.86
N MET A 26 -4.88 -12.66 -6.73
CA MET A 26 -3.43 -12.82 -6.86
C MET A 26 -2.77 -11.52 -7.32
N ASP A 27 -3.28 -10.91 -8.39
CA ASP A 27 -2.72 -9.64 -8.89
C ASP A 27 -2.92 -8.50 -7.89
N ALA A 28 -4.01 -8.53 -7.12
CA ALA A 28 -4.26 -7.57 -6.05
C ALA A 28 -3.27 -7.72 -4.88
N GLU A 29 -2.96 -8.95 -4.46
CA GLU A 29 -1.95 -9.20 -3.44
C GLU A 29 -0.56 -8.74 -3.92
N ASP A 30 -0.18 -9.07 -5.16
CA ASP A 30 1.09 -8.66 -5.74
C ASP A 30 1.22 -7.12 -5.76
N MET A 31 0.17 -6.41 -6.18
CA MET A 31 0.18 -4.93 -6.18
C MET A 31 0.32 -4.33 -4.77
N VAL A 32 -0.30 -4.96 -3.77
CA VAL A 32 -0.15 -4.55 -2.36
C VAL A 32 1.29 -4.79 -1.88
N GLN A 33 1.91 -5.90 -2.28
CA GLN A 33 3.31 -6.18 -1.94
C GLN A 33 4.26 -5.17 -2.58
N GLU A 34 4.11 -4.88 -3.87
CA GLU A 34 4.90 -3.85 -4.56
C GLU A 34 4.77 -2.48 -3.89
N THR A 35 3.54 -2.12 -3.49
CA THR A 35 3.28 -0.87 -2.75
C THR A 35 4.00 -0.87 -1.40
N TYR A 36 4.03 -2.00 -0.69
CA TYR A 36 4.76 -2.14 0.56
C TYR A 36 6.27 -1.98 0.40
N LEU A 37 6.85 -2.59 -0.65
CA LEU A 37 8.28 -2.45 -0.97
C LEU A 37 8.64 -1.00 -1.31
N ARG A 38 7.81 -0.33 -2.12
CA ARG A 38 7.96 1.11 -2.42
C ARG A 38 7.89 1.95 -1.14
N TYR A 39 6.96 1.64 -0.25
CA TYR A 39 6.84 2.33 1.03
C TYR A 39 8.10 2.17 1.88
N GLN A 40 8.58 0.94 2.11
CA GLN A 40 9.77 0.68 2.94
C GLN A 40 11.05 1.33 2.41
N THR A 41 11.15 1.54 1.10
CA THR A 41 12.32 2.15 0.46
C THR A 41 12.24 3.68 0.34
N THR A 42 11.08 4.26 0.69
CA THR A 42 10.86 5.71 0.63
C THR A 42 11.20 6.36 1.97
N PRO A 43 12.06 7.40 2.00
CA PRO A 43 12.36 8.12 3.24
C PRO A 43 11.08 8.73 3.84
N PRO A 44 10.73 8.44 5.11
CA PRO A 44 9.46 8.86 5.71
C PRO A 44 9.19 10.37 5.63
N GLU A 45 10.23 11.18 5.71
CA GLU A 45 10.16 12.65 5.62
C GLU A 45 9.67 13.16 4.26
N THR A 46 9.73 12.34 3.21
CA THR A 46 9.22 12.69 1.88
C THR A 46 7.72 12.41 1.71
N ILE A 47 7.12 11.65 2.65
CA ILE A 47 5.72 11.22 2.58
C ILE A 47 4.86 12.24 3.32
N THR A 48 4.31 13.22 2.59
CA THR A 48 3.44 14.26 3.17
C THR A 48 2.05 13.72 3.55
N SER A 49 1.55 12.72 2.82
CA SER A 49 0.28 12.04 3.13
C SER A 49 0.40 10.56 2.82
N LEU A 50 0.36 9.74 3.86
CA LEU A 50 0.51 8.29 3.71
C LEU A 50 -0.59 7.69 2.82
N LYS A 51 -1.85 8.12 3.00
CA LYS A 51 -2.96 7.62 2.19
C LYS A 51 -2.78 7.93 0.70
N ALA A 52 -2.37 9.15 0.36
CA ALA A 52 -2.15 9.54 -1.03
C ALA A 52 -0.99 8.75 -1.64
N PHE A 53 0.11 8.64 -0.90
CA PHE A 53 1.29 7.88 -1.32
C PHE A 53 0.97 6.39 -1.57
N LEU A 54 0.14 5.76 -0.73
CA LEU A 54 -0.18 4.34 -0.87
C LEU A 54 -1.20 4.03 -1.98
N THR A 55 -1.95 5.02 -2.46
CA THR A 55 -3.03 4.81 -3.46
C THR A 55 -2.71 5.32 -4.86
N THR A 56 -1.49 5.83 -5.06
CA THR A 56 -0.97 6.29 -6.36
C THR A 56 -0.14 5.19 -7.02
#